data_AF-A0A7U7WEK9-F1
#
_entry.id   AF-A0A7U7WEK9-F1
#
_cell.length_a   1.000
_cell.length_b   1.000
_cell.length_c   1.000
_cell.angle_alpha   90.00
_cell.angle_beta   90.00
_cell.angle_gamma   90.00
#
_symmetry.space_group_name_H-M   'P 1'
#
loop_
_entity.id
_entity.type
_entity.pdbx_description
1 polymer ?
#
loop_
_entity_poly.entity_id
_entity_poly.type
_entity_poly.pdbx_seq_one_letter_code
_entity_poly.pdbx_strand_id
1 'polypeptide(L)'
;MKIMKIIFLLLSFLCFLKAENSASIFDLLDKKEQQFYIEKEFDNLEKNQKQERILPLDRDEIKIETYIFKKIEFKNKDNLTAKTDKLLQKYLNTPLNFNDIYNIVKELTNFIFSKGYSTSAIDIEKIDKENQILILD
;
A
#
# COMPACT_ATOMS: atom_id res chain seq x y z
N MET A 1 -42.28 55.46 2.03
CA MET A 1 -42.11 54.17 1.30
C MET A 1 -40.70 53.91 0.74
N LYS A 2 -39.83 54.93 0.55
CA LYS A 2 -38.45 54.71 0.04
C LYS A 2 -37.49 54.11 1.09
N ILE A 3 -37.58 54.53 2.35
CA ILE A 3 -36.70 54.05 3.45
C ILE A 3 -36.93 52.56 3.76
N MET A 4 -38.18 52.10 3.78
CA MET A 4 -38.50 50.67 3.97
C MET A 4 -37.92 49.78 2.87
N LYS A 5 -37.88 50.25 1.62
CA LYS A 5 -37.25 49.53 0.51
C LYS A 5 -35.73 49.43 0.67
N ILE A 6 -35.09 50.46 1.20
CA ILE A 6 -33.64 50.48 1.46
C ILE A 6 -33.28 49.50 2.59
N ILE A 7 -34.06 49.48 3.67
CA ILE A 7 -33.87 48.54 4.78
C ILE A 7 -34.06 47.09 4.31
N PHE A 8 -35.09 46.83 3.51
CA PHE A 8 -35.33 45.50 2.93
C PHE A 8 -34.16 45.06 2.02
N LEU A 9 -33.63 45.98 1.21
CA LEU A 9 -32.50 45.69 0.32
C LEU A 9 -31.22 45.40 1.11
N LEU A 10 -30.93 46.17 2.16
CA LEU A 10 -29.78 45.91 3.05
C LEU A 10 -29.91 44.57 3.78
N LEU A 11 -31.11 44.22 4.25
CA LEU A 11 -31.35 42.94 4.91
C LEU A 11 -31.17 41.75 3.94
N SER A 12 -31.62 41.88 2.69
CA SER A 12 -31.43 40.85 1.67
C SER A 12 -29.94 40.65 1.31
N PHE A 13 -29.16 41.74 1.29
CA PHE A 13 -27.73 41.69 1.00
C PHE A 13 -26.94 41.02 2.14
N LEU A 14 -27.30 41.30 3.40
CA LEU A 14 -26.72 40.62 4.57
C LEU A 14 -27.03 39.11 4.58
N CYS A 15 -28.24 38.72 4.18
CA CYS A 15 -28.60 37.30 4.04
C CYS A 15 -27.79 36.62 2.93
N PHE A 16 -27.53 37.30 1.81
CA PHE A 16 -26.75 36.75 0.69
C PHE A 16 -25.28 36.52 1.09
N LEU A 17 -24.64 37.50 1.75
CA LEU A 17 -23.27 37.37 2.28
C LEU A 17 -23.13 36.22 3.28
N LYS A 18 -24.15 35.97 4.11
CA LYS A 18 -24.16 34.86 5.07
C LYS A 18 -24.32 33.50 4.38
N ALA A 19 -25.08 33.43 3.29
CA ALA A 19 -25.30 32.20 2.53
C ALA A 19 -24.01 31.70 1.84
N GLU A 20 -23.24 32.60 1.23
CA GLU A 20 -21.97 32.28 0.57
C GLU A 20 -20.93 31.74 1.56
N ASN A 21 -20.82 32.36 2.74
CA ASN A 21 -19.97 31.86 3.83
C ASN A 21 -20.45 30.52 4.39
N SER A 22 -21.76 30.25 4.41
CA SER A 22 -22.28 28.98 4.90
C SER A 22 -22.02 27.81 3.95
N ALA A 23 -22.04 28.02 2.63
CA ALA A 23 -21.78 26.97 1.65
C ALA A 23 -20.33 26.49 1.69
N SER A 24 -19.36 27.41 1.86
CA SER A 24 -17.95 27.06 2.00
C SER A 24 -17.65 26.35 3.33
N ILE A 25 -18.30 26.74 4.42
CA ILE A 25 -18.20 26.04 5.71
C ILE A 25 -18.77 24.63 5.60
N PHE A 26 -19.91 24.45 4.92
CA PHE A 26 -20.51 23.14 4.71
C PHE A 26 -19.59 22.21 3.91
N ASP A 27 -19.00 22.70 2.80
CA ASP A 27 -18.02 21.94 2.00
C ASP A 27 -16.78 21.53 2.83
N LEU A 28 -16.30 22.41 3.71
CA LEU A 28 -15.19 22.10 4.62
C LEU A 28 -15.57 21.06 5.68
N LEU A 29 -16.80 21.07 6.18
CA LEU A 29 -17.29 20.08 7.13
C LEU A 29 -17.44 18.71 6.46
N ASP A 30 -18.01 18.67 5.26
CA ASP A 30 -18.17 17.44 4.47
C ASP A 30 -16.81 16.81 4.17
N LYS A 31 -15.81 17.61 3.77
CA LYS A 31 -14.42 17.16 3.59
C LYS A 31 -13.80 16.60 4.87
N LYS A 32 -14.07 17.21 6.03
CA LYS A 32 -13.57 16.72 7.33
C LYS A 32 -14.22 15.40 7.72
N GLU A 33 -15.52 15.25 7.46
CA GLU A 33 -16.25 14.02 7.73
C GLU A 33 -15.72 12.87 6.87
N GLN A 34 -15.48 13.13 5.58
CA GLN A 34 -14.85 12.16 4.68
C GLN A 34 -13.45 11.75 5.17
N GLN A 35 -12.63 12.71 5.60
CA GLN A 35 -11.30 12.41 6.16
C GLN A 35 -11.39 11.54 7.41
N PHE A 36 -12.30 11.85 8.32
CA PHE A 36 -12.51 11.08 9.55
C PHE A 36 -12.99 9.66 9.26
N TYR A 37 -13.89 9.49 8.27
CA TYR A 37 -14.34 8.17 7.82
C TYR A 37 -13.16 7.33 7.30
N ILE A 38 -12.34 7.92 6.43
CA ILE A 38 -11.15 7.25 5.87
C ILE A 38 -10.19 6.84 6.98
N GLU A 39 -9.85 7.75 7.90
CA GLU A 39 -8.93 7.47 9.01
C GLU A 39 -9.44 6.33 9.91
N LYS A 40 -10.74 6.32 10.21
CA LYS A 40 -11.37 5.26 10.99
C LYS A 40 -11.32 3.90 10.29
N GLU A 41 -11.53 3.86 8.97
CA GLU A 41 -11.41 2.63 8.19
C GLU A 41 -9.97 2.12 8.19
N PHE A 42 -8.97 2.99 8.03
CA PHE A 42 -7.56 2.61 8.13
C PHE A 42 -7.20 2.04 9.51
N ASP A 43 -7.65 2.69 10.59
CA ASP A 43 -7.45 2.21 11.97
C ASP A 43 -8.08 0.83 12.21
N ASN A 44 -9.28 0.60 11.66
CA ASN A 44 -9.97 -0.68 11.77
C ASN A 44 -9.23 -1.78 10.99
N LEU A 45 -8.73 -1.47 9.79
CA LEU A 45 -7.90 -2.39 9.02
C LEU A 45 -6.62 -2.76 9.78
N GLU A 46 -5.96 -1.79 10.42
CA GLU A 46 -4.75 -2.05 11.20
C GLU A 46 -5.04 -2.94 12.43
N LYS A 47 -6.16 -2.69 13.13
CA LYS A 47 -6.59 -3.50 14.28
C LYS A 47 -6.93 -4.93 13.86
N ASN A 48 -7.65 -5.11 12.75
CA ASN A 48 -8.00 -6.44 12.24
C ASN A 48 -6.75 -7.24 11.85
N GLN A 49 -5.77 -6.61 11.17
CA GLN A 49 -4.48 -7.24 10.86
C GLN A 49 -3.64 -7.59 12.10
N LYS A 50 -3.74 -6.80 13.17
CA LYS A 50 -3.09 -7.12 14.45
C LYS A 50 -3.77 -8.31 15.12
N GLN A 51 -5.09 -8.41 15.05
CA GLN A 51 -5.86 -9.47 15.68
C GLN A 51 -5.71 -10.82 14.95
N GLU A 52 -5.62 -10.83 13.62
CA GLU A 52 -5.28 -12.03 12.84
C GLU A 52 -3.88 -12.57 13.14
N ARG A 53 -2.95 -11.71 13.56
CA ARG A 53 -1.59 -12.13 13.97
C ARG A 53 -1.52 -12.75 15.37
N ILE A 54 -2.58 -12.72 16.18
CA ILE A 54 -2.59 -13.16 17.59
C ILE A 54 -3.38 -14.47 17.80
N LEU A 55 -3.62 -15.26 16.75
CA LEU A 55 -4.04 -16.65 16.94
C LEU A 55 -2.86 -17.43 17.55
N PRO A 56 -3.00 -18.05 18.74
CA PRO A 56 -1.94 -18.86 19.33
C PRO A 56 -1.74 -20.09 18.44
N LEU A 57 -0.67 -20.07 17.64
CA LEU A 57 -0.25 -21.22 16.87
C LEU A 57 0.13 -22.32 17.87
N ASP A 58 -0.63 -23.42 17.85
CA ASP A 58 -0.32 -24.60 18.64
C ASP A 58 1.12 -25.03 18.36
N ARG A 59 1.82 -25.32 19.46
CA ARG A 59 3.27 -25.41 19.55
C ARG A 59 3.79 -26.78 19.09
N ASP A 60 3.21 -27.31 18.01
CA ASP A 60 3.79 -28.42 17.29
C ASP A 60 5.02 -27.90 16.55
N GLU A 61 6.15 -28.61 16.66
CA GLU A 61 7.44 -28.24 16.11
C GLU A 61 7.32 -27.70 14.67
N ILE A 62 7.33 -26.36 14.53
CA ILE A 62 7.32 -25.70 13.23
C ILE A 62 8.66 -26.06 12.57
N LYS A 63 8.67 -27.13 11.77
CA LYS A 63 9.75 -27.39 10.84
C LYS A 63 9.79 -26.20 9.89
N ILE A 64 10.73 -25.29 10.15
CA ILE A 64 11.03 -24.18 9.26
C ILE A 64 11.57 -24.82 7.97
N GLU A 65 10.71 -24.98 6.97
CA GLU A 65 11.11 -25.47 5.67
C GLU A 65 12.10 -24.47 5.08
N THR A 66 13.28 -24.97 4.71
CA THR A 66 14.36 -24.17 4.13
C THR A 66 14.56 -24.56 2.68
N TYR A 67 14.87 -23.55 1.88
CA TYR A 67 15.04 -23.62 0.44
C TYR A 67 16.45 -23.18 0.10
N ILE A 68 17.11 -23.90 -0.80
CA ILE A 68 18.40 -23.48 -1.34
C ILE A 68 18.20 -23.29 -2.83
N PHE A 69 18.39 -22.07 -3.32
CA PHE A 69 18.29 -21.76 -4.74
C PHE A 69 19.67 -21.62 -5.36
N LYS A 70 19.94 -22.42 -6.40
CA LYS A 70 21.12 -22.27 -7.26
C LYS A 70 20.96 -21.10 -8.22
N LYS A 71 19.71 -20.78 -8.57
CA LYS A 71 19.38 -19.73 -9.54
C LYS A 71 18.08 -19.04 -9.13
N ILE A 72 18.06 -17.72 -9.29
CA ILE A 72 16.86 -16.89 -9.17
C ILE A 72 16.79 -16.08 -10.45
N GLU A 73 15.68 -16.18 -11.19
CA GLU A 73 15.52 -15.48 -12.46
C GLU A 73 14.11 -14.96 -12.70
N PHE A 74 14.00 -13.91 -13.51
CA PHE A 74 12.72 -13.42 -13.99
C PHE A 74 12.30 -14.19 -15.23
N LYS A 75 11.02 -14.55 -15.30
CA LYS A 75 10.38 -15.12 -16.49
C LYS A 75 10.59 -14.24 -17.70
N ASN A 76 10.39 -12.93 -17.52
CA ASN A 76 10.62 -11.91 -18.54
C ASN A 76 11.82 -11.06 -18.15
N LYS A 77 12.99 -11.38 -18.69
CA LYS A 77 14.20 -10.59 -18.46
C LYS A 77 14.23 -9.35 -19.36
N ASP A 78 14.36 -8.19 -18.74
CA ASP A 78 14.46 -6.88 -19.38
C ASP A 78 15.66 -6.08 -18.81
N ASN A 79 15.84 -4.84 -19.28
CA ASN A 79 16.96 -4.00 -18.83
C ASN A 79 16.81 -3.54 -17.37
N LEU A 80 15.60 -3.53 -16.82
CA LEU A 80 15.33 -3.14 -15.43
C LEU A 80 15.68 -4.28 -14.48
N THR A 81 15.17 -5.48 -14.76
CA THR A 81 15.40 -6.71 -14.01
C THR A 81 16.84 -7.19 -14.12
N ALA A 82 17.55 -6.97 -15.24
CA ALA A 82 18.98 -7.23 -15.32
C ALA A 82 19.81 -6.43 -14.28
N LYS A 83 19.32 -5.28 -13.82
CA LYS A 83 20.01 -4.48 -12.78
C LYS A 83 19.83 -5.07 -11.38
N THR A 84 18.84 -5.94 -11.17
CA THR A 84 18.61 -6.61 -9.88
C THR A 84 19.44 -7.89 -9.74
N ASP A 85 20.12 -8.36 -10.79
CA ASP A 85 21.00 -9.54 -10.75
C ASP A 85 22.02 -9.43 -9.60
N LYS A 86 22.60 -8.25 -9.37
CA LYS A 86 23.54 -8.01 -8.25
C LYS A 86 22.89 -8.18 -6.88
N LEU A 87 21.62 -7.79 -6.75
CA LEU A 87 20.85 -7.95 -5.51
C LEU A 87 20.54 -9.42 -5.26
N LEU A 88 20.20 -10.17 -6.31
CA LEU A 88 19.84 -11.59 -6.23
C LEU A 88 21.01 -12.49 -5.83
N GLN A 89 22.25 -12.14 -6.20
CA GLN A 89 23.45 -12.92 -5.86
C GLN A 89 23.59 -13.20 -4.36
N LYS A 90 23.12 -12.31 -3.47
CA LYS A 90 23.23 -12.48 -2.02
C LYS A 90 22.34 -13.60 -1.45
N TYR A 91 21.37 -14.07 -2.25
CA TYR A 91 20.42 -15.11 -1.88
C TYR A 91 20.71 -16.46 -2.55
N LEU A 92 21.74 -16.54 -3.41
CA LEU A 92 22.10 -17.79 -4.08
C LEU A 92 22.90 -18.70 -3.15
N ASN A 93 22.62 -20.00 -3.21
CA ASN A 93 23.28 -21.06 -2.43
C ASN A 93 23.24 -20.86 -0.91
N THR A 94 22.32 -20.04 -0.41
CA THR A 94 22.05 -19.88 1.02
C THR A 94 20.75 -20.59 1.40
N PRO A 95 20.64 -21.13 2.62
CA PRO A 95 19.38 -21.65 3.13
C PRO A 95 18.44 -20.49 3.45
N LEU A 96 17.30 -20.44 2.76
CA LEU A 96 16.30 -19.39 2.85
C LEU A 96 15.00 -19.98 3.40
N ASN A 97 14.37 -19.30 4.34
CA ASN A 97 13.01 -19.64 4.76
C ASN A 97 11.98 -18.80 3.98
N PHE A 98 10.70 -19.05 4.24
CA PHE A 98 9.61 -18.27 3.62
C PHE A 98 9.70 -16.76 3.85
N ASN A 99 10.15 -16.32 5.02
CA ASN A 99 10.34 -14.89 5.32
C ASN A 99 11.49 -14.28 4.50
N ASP A 100 12.55 -15.04 4.24
CA ASP A 100 13.64 -14.61 3.36
C ASP A 100 13.16 -14.48 1.92
N ILE A 101 12.36 -15.44 1.44
CA ILE A 101 11.73 -15.38 0.11
C ILE A 101 10.81 -14.15 0.00
N TYR A 102 10.00 -13.88 1.02
CA TYR A 102 9.19 -12.66 1.09
C TYR A 102 10.06 -11.39 1.04
N ASN A 103 11.20 -11.38 1.75
CA ASN A 103 12.13 -10.25 1.72
C ASN A 103 12.76 -10.05 0.34
N ILE A 104 13.05 -11.12 -0.41
CA ILE A 104 13.50 -11.03 -1.80
C ILE A 104 12.46 -10.26 -2.64
N VAL A 105 11.20 -10.71 -2.61
CA VAL A 105 10.10 -10.08 -3.36
C VAL A 105 9.92 -8.61 -2.96
N LYS A 106 9.95 -8.33 -1.66
CA LYS A 106 9.82 -6.97 -1.11
C LYS A 106 10.95 -6.05 -1.56
N GLU A 107 12.20 -6.50 -1.46
CA GLU A 107 13.34 -5.69 -1.87
C GLU A 107 13.33 -5.40 -3.37
N LEU A 108 12.97 -6.40 -4.19
CA LEU A 108 12.87 -6.22 -5.63
C LEU A 108 11.71 -5.28 -6.00
N THR A 109 10.56 -5.40 -5.33
CA THR A 109 9.42 -4.50 -5.52
C THR A 109 9.80 -3.06 -5.14
N ASN A 110 10.50 -2.87 -4.02
CA ASN A 110 11.01 -1.55 -3.64
C ASN A 110 12.03 -1.01 -4.64
N PHE A 111 12.84 -1.87 -5.24
CA PHE A 111 13.76 -1.47 -6.30
C PHE A 111 13.00 -0.93 -7.52
N ILE A 112 11.98 -1.61 -8.02
CA ILE A 112 11.20 -1.11 -9.17
C ILE A 112 10.43 0.17 -8.84
N PHE A 113 9.92 0.31 -7.61
CA PHE A 113 9.34 1.56 -7.12
C PHE A 113 10.36 2.70 -7.16
N SER A 114 11.60 2.47 -6.74
CA SER A 114 12.68 3.47 -6.81
C SER A 114 13.02 3.90 -8.25
N LYS A 115 12.60 3.12 -9.26
CA LYS A 115 12.78 3.43 -10.69
C LYS A 115 11.55 4.06 -11.34
N GLY A 116 10.48 4.31 -10.57
CA GLY A 116 9.27 5.00 -11.02
C GLY A 116 8.10 4.10 -11.40
N TYR A 117 8.20 2.78 -11.21
CA TYR A 117 7.14 1.82 -11.53
C TYR A 117 6.18 1.62 -10.35
N SER A 118 5.45 2.66 -9.95
CA SER A 118 4.62 2.67 -8.73
C SER A 118 3.42 1.71 -8.74
N THR A 119 3.00 1.23 -9.92
CA THR A 119 1.86 0.32 -10.09
C THR A 119 2.29 -1.12 -10.43
N SER A 120 3.58 -1.41 -10.37
CA SER A 120 4.14 -2.73 -10.68
C SER A 120 4.65 -3.40 -9.42
N ALA A 121 4.43 -4.70 -9.28
CA ALA A 121 4.97 -5.52 -8.20
C ALA A 121 5.63 -6.75 -8.79
N ILE A 122 6.61 -7.29 -8.08
CA ILE A 122 7.24 -8.56 -8.44
C ILE A 122 6.51 -9.65 -7.66
N ASP A 123 6.22 -10.76 -8.32
CA ASP A 123 5.59 -11.92 -7.71
C ASP A 123 6.40 -13.19 -7.98
N ILE A 124 6.08 -14.25 -7.24
CA ILE A 124 6.69 -15.57 -7.41
C ILE A 124 5.85 -16.35 -8.43
N GLU A 125 6.36 -16.49 -9.65
CA GLU A 125 5.74 -17.32 -10.67
C GLU A 125 5.83 -18.81 -10.29
N LYS A 126 7.03 -19.28 -9.92
CA LYS A 126 7.27 -20.70 -9.63
C LYS A 126 8.47 -20.94 -8.73
N ILE A 127 8.33 -21.89 -7.80
CA ILE A 127 9.43 -22.47 -7.03
C ILE A 127 9.70 -23.88 -7.55
N ASP A 128 10.79 -24.06 -8.29
CA ASP A 128 11.25 -25.36 -8.78
C ASP A 128 12.22 -25.98 -7.76
N LYS A 129 11.70 -26.84 -6.88
CA LYS A 129 12.49 -27.49 -5.83
C LYS A 129 13.49 -28.51 -6.40
N GLU A 130 13.18 -29.15 -7.52
CA GLU A 130 14.03 -30.18 -8.13
C GLU A 130 15.29 -29.55 -8.73
N ASN A 131 15.11 -28.46 -9.47
CA ASN A 131 16.20 -27.74 -10.12
C ASN A 131 16.82 -26.66 -9.22
N GLN A 132 16.23 -26.40 -8.05
CA GLN A 132 16.65 -25.36 -7.11
C GLN A 132 16.61 -23.97 -7.76
N ILE A 133 15.50 -23.67 -8.46
CA ILE A 133 15.30 -22.42 -9.20
C ILE A 133 14.06 -21.69 -8.66
N LEU A 134 14.23 -20.40 -8.35
CA LEU A 134 13.12 -19.48 -8.08
C LEU A 134 12.85 -18.64 -9.33
N ILE A 135 11.63 -18.72 -9.87
CA ILE A 135 11.18 -17.96 -11.03
C ILE A 135 10.25 -16.85 -10.54
N LEU A 136 10.58 -15.62 -10.92
CA LEU A 136 9.85 -14.40 -10.60
C LEU A 136 9.12 -13.86 -11.83
N ASP A 137 7.97 -13.21 -11.63
CA ASP A 137 7.27 -12.45 -12.69
C ASP A 137 7.68 -10.97 -12.68
#